data_AF-A0A257QGU3-F1
#
_entry.id   AF-A0A257QGU3-F1
#
_cell.length_a   1.000
_cell.length_b   1.000
_cell.length_c   1.000
_cell.angle_alpha   90.00
_cell.angle_beta   90.00
_cell.angle_gamma   90.00
#
_symmetry.space_group_name_H-M   'P 1'
#
loop_
_entity.id
_entity.type
_entity.pdbx_description
1 polymer ?
#
loop_
_entity_poly.entity_id
_entity_poly.type
_entity_poly.pdbx_seq_one_letter_code
_entity_poly.pdbx_strand_id
1 'polypeptide(L)'
;MLGIGLTGCADSGKTGAAGPHNESMSFDQLVQTDFDRTVTIAMRDNLDSLNRLLEKLYRRNPSEWRKTGAPDLATALKLGRKAIELGQPPPDLKGFRDIQILSIALDPTYRGDRVGAFIFGLANMIIQ
;
A
#
# COMPACT_ATOMS: atom_id res chain seq x y z
N MET A 1 -11.66 -70.89 6.43
CA MET A 1 -10.28 -70.67 6.92
C MET A 1 -9.58 -69.83 5.86
N LEU A 2 -9.79 -68.51 5.82
CA LEU A 2 -9.14 -67.47 6.65
C LEU A 2 -7.62 -67.43 6.46
N GLY A 3 -7.11 -66.33 5.88
CA GLY A 3 -5.68 -66.00 5.88
C GLY A 3 -5.26 -65.05 4.76
N ILE A 4 -5.48 -63.74 4.94
CA ILE A 4 -4.98 -62.65 4.09
C ILE A 4 -3.52 -62.36 4.45
N GLY A 5 -2.62 -62.31 3.46
CA GLY A 5 -1.29 -61.74 3.57
C GLY A 5 -1.16 -60.52 2.65
N LEU A 6 -0.87 -59.35 3.23
CA LEU A 6 -0.56 -58.12 2.50
C LEU A 6 0.94 -58.02 2.27
N THR A 7 1.39 -58.22 1.02
CA THR A 7 2.72 -57.83 0.55
C THR A 7 2.54 -56.79 -0.55
N GLY A 8 2.89 -55.54 -0.22
CA GLY A 8 3.04 -54.48 -1.21
C GLY A 8 4.30 -54.69 -2.04
N CYS A 9 4.22 -54.43 -3.35
CA CYS A 9 5.36 -54.22 -4.22
C CYS A 9 5.08 -53.03 -5.15
N ALA A 10 6.09 -52.18 -5.28
CA ALA A 10 6.11 -50.88 -5.92
C ALA A 10 5.85 -50.92 -7.43
N ASP A 11 5.11 -49.93 -7.94
CA ASP A 11 5.07 -49.65 -9.37
C ASP A 11 6.18 -48.68 -9.77
N SER A 12 6.82 -49.00 -10.88
CA SER A 12 8.05 -48.38 -11.39
C SER A 12 7.71 -47.42 -12.52
N GLY A 13 7.67 -46.12 -12.22
CA GLY A 13 7.51 -45.06 -13.22
C GLY A 13 8.76 -44.21 -13.38
N LYS A 14 9.66 -44.58 -14.29
CA LYS A 14 10.69 -43.67 -14.81
C LYS A 14 10.02 -42.66 -15.73
N THR A 15 9.99 -41.39 -15.34
CA THR A 15 9.85 -40.25 -16.27
C THR A 15 10.83 -39.15 -15.88
N GLY A 16 11.31 -38.44 -16.89
CA GLY A 16 12.57 -37.70 -16.89
C GLY A 16 12.71 -36.68 -15.76
N ALA A 17 13.91 -36.66 -15.18
CA ALA A 17 14.41 -35.57 -14.36
C ALA A 17 14.59 -34.32 -15.23
N ALA A 18 13.53 -33.52 -15.33
CA ALA A 18 13.63 -32.08 -15.52
C ALA A 18 12.90 -31.47 -14.32
N GLY A 19 13.62 -31.34 -13.22
CA GLY A 19 13.11 -30.60 -12.06
C GLY A 19 12.74 -29.18 -12.50
N PRO A 20 11.67 -28.57 -11.96
CA PRO A 20 11.37 -27.18 -12.27
C PRO A 20 12.62 -26.35 -11.95
N HIS A 21 13.13 -25.67 -12.97
CA HIS A 21 14.20 -24.69 -12.80
C HIS A 21 13.71 -23.69 -11.75
N ASN A 22 14.37 -23.69 -10.60
CA ASN A 22 14.21 -22.68 -9.58
C ASN A 22 14.85 -21.41 -10.14
N GLU A 23 14.13 -20.70 -11.02
CA GLU A 23 14.42 -19.29 -11.24
C GLU A 23 14.37 -18.65 -9.85
N SER A 24 15.49 -18.07 -9.44
CA SER A 24 15.54 -17.26 -8.24
C SER A 24 14.40 -16.26 -8.35
N MET A 25 13.36 -16.41 -7.53
CA MET A 25 12.33 -15.39 -7.37
C MET A 25 13.07 -14.10 -6.99
N SER A 26 13.29 -13.24 -7.97
CA SER A 26 13.93 -11.96 -7.73
C SER A 26 13.00 -11.21 -6.80
N PHE A 27 13.56 -10.69 -5.71
CA PHE A 27 12.85 -9.87 -4.74
C PHE A 27 12.11 -8.70 -5.42
N ASP A 28 12.60 -8.26 -6.59
CA ASP A 28 11.97 -7.25 -7.44
C ASP A 28 10.58 -7.65 -7.98
N GLN A 29 10.32 -8.95 -8.20
CA GLN A 29 9.03 -9.44 -8.70
C GLN A 29 7.99 -9.61 -7.57
N LEU A 30 8.47 -9.81 -6.34
CA LEU A 30 7.65 -9.87 -5.12
C LEU A 30 7.19 -8.48 -4.69
N VAL A 31 8.03 -7.46 -4.84
CA VAL A 31 7.66 -6.06 -4.53
C VAL A 31 6.68 -5.48 -5.55
N GLN A 32 6.69 -5.98 -6.80
CA GLN A 32 5.83 -5.44 -7.86
C GLN A 32 4.40 -6.03 -7.90
N THR A 33 4.06 -7.02 -7.06
CA THR A 33 2.81 -7.79 -7.22
C THR A 33 1.78 -7.66 -6.09
N ASP A 34 2.14 -7.15 -4.90
CA ASP A 34 1.21 -7.19 -3.75
C ASP A 34 0.22 -6.00 -3.64
N PHE A 35 0.54 -4.84 -4.23
CA PHE A 35 -0.43 -3.72 -4.24
C PHE A 35 -1.52 -3.88 -5.32
N ASP A 36 -1.20 -4.54 -6.44
CA ASP A 36 -2.03 -4.51 -7.65
C ASP A 36 -3.02 -5.68 -7.77
N ARG A 37 -3.14 -6.58 -6.77
CA ARG A 37 -4.03 -7.75 -6.90
C ARG A 37 -5.11 -8.00 -5.85
N THR A 38 -5.14 -7.30 -4.71
CA THR A 38 -6.27 -7.48 -3.76
C THR A 38 -6.68 -6.20 -3.02
N VAL A 39 -6.81 -5.07 -3.71
CA VAL A 39 -7.64 -3.98 -3.19
C VAL A 39 -9.10 -4.41 -3.35
N THR A 40 -9.77 -4.73 -2.24
CA THR A 40 -11.22 -5.00 -2.27
C THR A 40 -11.96 -3.78 -2.83
N ILE A 41 -13.12 -3.97 -3.46
CA ILE A 41 -13.94 -2.84 -3.96
C ILE A 41 -14.17 -1.79 -2.86
N ALA A 42 -14.40 -2.25 -1.62
CA ALA A 42 -14.55 -1.37 -0.46
C ALA A 42 -13.30 -0.53 -0.19
N MET A 43 -12.10 -1.12 -0.28
CA MET A 43 -10.85 -0.39 -0.09
C MET A 43 -10.59 0.63 -1.20
N ARG A 44 -10.90 0.29 -2.45
CA ARG A 44 -10.86 1.23 -3.58
C ARG A 44 -11.79 2.41 -3.35
N ASP A 45 -13.04 2.14 -2.99
CA ASP A 45 -14.05 3.18 -2.76
C ASP A 45 -13.71 4.06 -1.54
N ASN A 46 -13.03 3.50 -0.53
CA ASN A 46 -12.47 4.26 0.58
C ASN A 46 -11.34 5.21 0.13
N LEU A 47 -10.39 4.74 -0.68
CA LEU A 47 -9.32 5.58 -1.22
C LEU A 47 -9.86 6.69 -2.13
N ASP A 48 -10.89 6.39 -2.93
CA ASP A 48 -11.60 7.41 -3.72
C ASP A 48 -12.29 8.45 -2.83
N SER A 49 -12.85 8.02 -1.71
CA SER A 49 -13.43 8.93 -0.71
C SER A 49 -12.36 9.82 -0.07
N LEU A 50 -11.18 9.29 0.24
CA LEU A 50 -10.04 10.08 0.72
C LEU A 50 -9.52 11.06 -0.32
N ASN A 51 -9.49 10.68 -1.61
CA ASN A 51 -9.12 11.59 -2.70
C ASN A 51 -10.07 12.78 -2.82
N ARG A 52 -11.37 12.55 -2.65
CA ARG A 52 -12.38 13.62 -2.62
C ARG A 52 -12.25 14.48 -1.37
N LEU A 53 -11.94 13.87 -0.22
CA LEU A 53 -11.73 14.59 1.03
C LEU A 53 -10.49 15.49 0.95
N LEU A 54 -9.38 15.00 0.38
CA LEU A 54 -8.17 15.77 0.12
C LEU A 54 -8.47 17.04 -0.66
N GLU A 55 -9.21 16.91 -1.77
CA GLU A 55 -9.63 18.08 -2.57
C GLU A 55 -10.49 19.05 -1.77
N LYS A 56 -11.50 18.56 -1.04
CA LYS A 56 -12.38 19.43 -0.23
C LYS A 56 -11.57 20.18 0.83
N LEU A 57 -10.66 19.51 1.52
CA LEU A 57 -9.86 20.10 2.58
C LEU A 57 -8.85 21.13 2.05
N TYR A 58 -8.21 20.86 0.91
CA TYR A 58 -7.34 21.84 0.26
C TYR A 58 -8.09 23.06 -0.28
N ARG A 59 -9.29 22.87 -0.85
CA ARG A 59 -10.14 23.99 -1.27
C ARG A 59 -10.56 24.84 -0.08
N ARG A 60 -10.85 24.22 1.07
CA ARG A 60 -11.22 24.93 2.30
C ARG A 60 -10.01 25.61 2.97
N ASN A 61 -8.83 25.01 2.87
CA ASN A 61 -7.60 25.47 3.51
C ASN A 61 -6.49 25.63 2.45
N PRO A 62 -6.57 26.65 1.59
CA PRO A 62 -5.66 26.76 0.46
C PRO A 62 -4.22 27.07 0.87
N SER A 63 -3.96 27.46 2.12
CA SER A 63 -2.60 27.57 2.66
C SER A 63 -1.88 26.23 2.71
N GLU A 64 -2.59 25.13 2.94
CA GLU A 64 -2.01 23.80 3.16
C GLU A 64 -1.39 23.23 1.89
N TRP A 65 -2.16 23.19 0.79
CA TRP A 65 -1.61 22.68 -0.47
C TRP A 65 -0.45 23.52 -1.00
N ARG A 66 -0.38 24.82 -0.67
CA ARG A 66 0.76 25.68 -1.04
C ARG A 66 2.04 25.29 -0.33
N LYS A 67 1.97 24.70 0.87
CA LYS A 67 3.15 24.20 1.60
C LYS A 67 3.83 23.03 0.88
N THR A 68 3.13 22.37 -0.03
CA THR A 68 3.71 21.30 -0.87
C THR A 68 4.68 21.84 -1.93
N GLY A 69 4.70 23.16 -2.18
CA GLY A 69 5.47 23.76 -3.28
C GLY A 69 4.86 23.55 -4.66
N ALA A 70 3.67 22.95 -4.77
CA ALA A 70 2.99 22.76 -6.04
C ALA A 70 2.57 24.12 -6.67
N PRO A 71 2.62 24.26 -8.00
CA PRO A 71 2.23 25.48 -8.71
C PRO A 71 0.71 25.72 -8.69
N ASP A 72 -0.08 24.64 -8.56
CA ASP A 72 -1.54 24.70 -8.53
C ASP A 72 -2.13 23.56 -7.69
N LEU A 73 -3.43 23.67 -7.40
CA LEU A 73 -4.17 22.68 -6.63
C LEU A 73 -4.16 21.30 -7.32
N ALA A 74 -4.28 21.26 -8.64
CA ALA A 74 -4.31 19.99 -9.38
C ALA A 74 -3.00 19.21 -9.22
N THR A 75 -1.88 19.91 -9.18
CA THR A 75 -0.54 19.34 -8.98
C THR A 75 -0.38 18.88 -7.53
N ALA A 76 -0.84 19.65 -6.54
CA ALA A 76 -0.84 19.22 -5.15
C ALA A 76 -1.68 17.96 -4.92
N LEU A 77 -2.84 17.85 -5.59
CA LEU A 77 -3.68 16.65 -5.55
C LEU A 77 -2.97 15.43 -6.14
N LYS A 78 -2.27 15.60 -7.27
CA LYS A 78 -1.47 14.52 -7.87
C LYS A 78 -0.34 14.07 -6.95
N LEU A 79 0.35 15.00 -6.29
CA LEU A 79 1.40 14.68 -5.31
C LEU A 79 0.84 13.90 -4.12
N GLY A 80 -0.29 14.34 -3.54
CA GLY A 80 -0.93 13.63 -2.43
C GLY A 80 -1.41 12.23 -2.80
N ARG A 81 -2.02 12.07 -3.98
CA ARG A 81 -2.42 10.74 -4.51
C ARG A 81 -1.22 9.82 -4.66
N LYS A 82 -0.16 10.30 -5.31
CA LYS A 82 1.07 9.55 -5.52
C LYS A 82 1.74 9.14 -4.20
N ALA A 83 1.70 10.01 -3.18
CA ALA A 83 2.21 9.67 -1.85
C ALA A 83 1.48 8.46 -1.27
N ILE A 84 0.15 8.45 -1.34
CA ILE A 84 -0.70 7.34 -0.87
C ILE A 84 -0.43 6.06 -1.68
N GLU A 85 -0.42 6.15 -3.01
CA GLU A 85 -0.18 5.02 -3.93
C GLU A 85 1.17 4.35 -3.68
N LEU A 86 2.22 5.14 -3.41
CA LEU A 86 3.57 4.62 -3.15
C LEU A 86 3.83 4.29 -1.68
N GLY A 87 2.89 4.57 -0.77
CA GLY A 87 3.11 4.50 0.67
C GLY A 87 4.27 5.39 1.15
N GLN A 88 4.58 6.47 0.41
CA GLN A 88 5.71 7.35 0.71
C GLN A 88 5.24 8.59 1.46
N PRO A 89 5.56 8.74 2.75
CA PRO A 89 5.16 9.93 3.49
C PRO A 89 5.88 11.18 2.96
N PRO A 90 5.27 12.36 3.13
CA PRO A 90 5.94 13.65 2.95
C PRO A 90 7.31 13.70 3.67
N PRO A 91 8.30 14.45 3.14
CA PRO A 91 9.67 14.44 3.68
C PRO A 91 9.79 14.75 5.17
N ASP A 92 8.95 15.65 5.68
CA ASP A 92 8.87 16.08 7.08
C ASP A 92 8.21 15.05 8.00
N LEU A 93 7.57 14.03 7.45
CA LEU A 93 6.92 12.92 8.16
C LEU A 93 7.70 11.61 8.04
N LYS A 94 8.88 11.65 7.41
CA LYS A 94 9.72 10.47 7.21
C LYS A 94 10.15 9.89 8.56
N GLY A 95 9.89 8.59 8.74
CA GLY A 95 10.20 7.86 9.98
C GLY A 95 9.02 7.71 10.94
N PHE A 96 7.94 8.48 10.74
CA PHE A 96 6.67 8.26 11.44
C PHE A 96 5.80 7.27 10.64
N ARG A 97 4.98 6.49 11.34
CA ARG A 97 4.03 5.54 10.73
C ARG A 97 2.65 5.63 11.38
N ASP A 98 1.64 5.17 10.65
CA ASP A 98 0.28 4.91 11.13
C ASP A 98 -0.29 6.08 11.96
N ILE A 99 -0.72 5.79 13.19
CA ILE A 99 -1.30 6.75 14.12
C ILE A 99 -0.37 7.91 14.49
N GLN A 100 0.96 7.74 14.36
CA GLN A 100 1.92 8.82 14.66
C GLN A 100 1.78 9.95 13.65
N ILE A 101 1.59 9.63 12.37
CA ILE A 101 1.35 10.63 11.32
C ILE A 101 0.05 11.38 11.60
N LEU A 102 -1.01 10.66 11.99
CA LEU A 102 -2.28 11.29 12.34
C LEU A 102 -2.14 12.23 13.55
N SER A 103 -1.35 11.83 14.55
CA SER A 103 -1.09 12.63 15.75
C SER A 103 -0.35 13.93 15.39
N ILE A 104 0.68 13.85 14.52
CA ILE A 104 1.40 15.03 14.00
C ILE A 104 0.47 15.93 13.18
N ALA A 105 -0.37 15.34 12.33
CA ALA A 105 -1.33 16.10 11.54
C ALA A 105 -2.37 16.83 12.41
N LEU A 106 -2.60 16.41 13.65
CA LEU A 106 -3.50 17.08 14.59
C LEU A 106 -2.76 18.01 15.57
N ASP A 107 -1.43 17.97 15.64
CA ASP A 107 -0.62 18.81 16.51
C ASP A 107 -0.63 20.27 16.02
N PRO A 108 -1.13 21.26 16.80
CA PRO A 108 -1.20 22.66 16.37
C PRO A 108 0.18 23.27 16.05
N THR A 109 1.27 22.70 16.55
CA THR A 109 2.64 23.15 16.28
C THR A 109 3.17 22.65 14.93
N TYR A 110 2.53 21.66 14.30
CA TYR A 110 2.94 21.13 13.00
C TYR A 110 2.79 22.20 11.90
N ARG A 111 3.91 22.51 11.24
CA ARG A 111 4.01 23.57 10.22
C ARG A 111 3.90 23.07 8.79
N GLY A 112 4.03 21.77 8.57
CA GLY A 112 3.92 21.16 7.25
C GLY A 112 2.50 21.18 6.70
N ASP A 113 2.32 20.49 5.58
CA ASP A 113 1.01 20.32 4.96
C ASP A 113 0.15 19.38 5.82
N ARG A 114 -0.70 19.99 6.64
CA ARG A 114 -1.56 19.30 7.59
C ARG A 114 -2.61 18.44 6.91
N VAL A 115 -3.13 18.91 5.78
CA VAL A 115 -4.17 18.20 5.03
C VAL A 115 -3.57 16.98 4.36
N GLY A 116 -2.41 17.13 3.71
CA GLY A 116 -1.66 16.01 3.14
C GLY A 116 -1.28 14.97 4.21
N ALA A 117 -0.73 15.41 5.34
CA ALA A 117 -0.38 14.56 6.48
C ALA A 117 -1.59 13.77 7.01
N PHE A 118 -2.72 14.44 7.25
CA PHE A 118 -3.93 13.84 7.77
C PHE A 118 -4.49 12.77 6.84
N ILE A 119 -4.62 13.08 5.55
CA ILE A 119 -5.14 12.15 4.54
C ILE A 119 -4.20 10.96 4.35
N PHE A 120 -2.89 11.20 4.32
CA PHE A 120 -1.90 10.12 4.24
C PHE A 120 -2.00 9.19 5.45
N GLY A 121 -2.11 9.74 6.67
CA GLY A 121 -2.30 8.95 7.89
C GLY A 121 -3.55 8.07 7.84
N LEU A 122 -4.69 8.61 7.39
CA LEU A 122 -5.92 7.84 7.23
C LEU A 122 -5.79 6.74 6.17
N ALA A 123 -5.18 7.04 5.02
CA ALA A 123 -4.97 6.05 3.96
C ALA A 123 -4.09 4.91 4.45
N ASN A 124 -3.01 5.23 5.17
CA ASN A 124 -2.09 4.25 5.71
C ASN A 124 -2.77 3.30 6.73
N MET A 125 -3.69 3.81 7.55
CA MET A 125 -4.49 2.99 8.47
C MET A 125 -5.50 2.06 7.77
N ILE A 126 -5.87 2.34 6.52
CA ILE A 126 -6.76 1.48 5.72
C ILE A 126 -5.95 0.41 4.99
N ILE A 127 -4.71 0.72 4.63
CA ILE A 127 -3.82 -0.15 3.85
C ILE A 127 -3.11 -1.18 4.73
N GLN A 128 -2.69 -0.80 5.95
CA GLN A 128 -1.89 -1.64 6.85
C GLN A 128 -2.72 -2.46 7.83
#